data_AF-F8F8U1-F1
#
_entry.id   AF-F8F8U1-F1
#
_cell.length_a   1.000
_cell.length_b   1.000
_cell.length_c   1.000
_cell.angle_alpha   90.00
_cell.angle_beta   90.00
_cell.angle_gamma   90.00
#
_symmetry.space_group_name_H-M   'P 1'
#
loop_
_entity.id
_entity.type
_entity.pdbx_description
1 polymer ?
#
loop_
_entity_poly.entity_id
_entity_poly.type
_entity_poly.pdbx_seq_one_letter_code
_entity_poly.pdbx_strand_id
1 'polypeptide(L)'
;MTALEPGAGFDAAGWAAGQAPLGRTRDASRQRGIATALPAGPSPAYYFRHAFQLDEPPKEGQEWTLQAAYEDGIIVYLNGVEVARDSIRDGLVDDRTLGVPHSGVIYESFPLEAYLELLKQGTNMLAVEVHGSHPDTPELWFDLSLTVRERPAAGGGGAP
;
A
#
# COMPACT_ATOMS: atom_id res chain seq x y z
N MET A 1 -12.68 -3.48 -21.70
CA MET A 1 -12.89 -4.18 -20.41
C MET A 1 -12.86 -3.13 -19.31
N THR A 2 -13.43 -3.43 -18.15
CA THR A 2 -13.78 -2.40 -17.15
C THR A 2 -12.59 -2.07 -16.28
N ALA A 3 -12.20 -0.80 -16.20
CA ALA A 3 -11.34 -0.33 -15.12
C ALA A 3 -12.09 -0.49 -13.80
N LEU A 4 -11.49 -1.18 -12.82
CA LEU A 4 -12.05 -1.26 -11.48
C LEU A 4 -11.78 0.07 -10.79
N GLU A 5 -12.78 0.95 -10.73
CA GLU A 5 -12.75 2.16 -9.90
C GLU A 5 -12.37 1.77 -8.46
N PRO A 6 -11.17 2.14 -7.94
CA PRO A 6 -10.68 1.68 -6.63
C PRO A 6 -11.34 2.43 -5.45
N GLY A 7 -12.54 2.97 -5.68
CA GLY A 7 -13.32 3.73 -4.71
C GLY A 7 -14.07 2.85 -3.71
N ALA A 8 -14.61 3.50 -2.68
CA ALA A 8 -15.33 2.85 -1.58
C ALA A 8 -16.62 2.07 -1.98
N GLY A 9 -17.00 2.08 -3.26
CA GLY A 9 -18.12 1.33 -3.82
C GLY A 9 -17.80 -0.06 -4.38
N PHE A 10 -16.52 -0.47 -4.44
CA PHE A 10 -16.16 -1.81 -4.94
C PHE A 10 -16.55 -2.91 -3.94
N ASP A 11 -17.37 -3.86 -4.40
CA ASP A 11 -17.77 -5.03 -3.61
C ASP A 11 -16.67 -6.10 -3.59
N ALA A 12 -16.19 -6.40 -2.40
CA ALA A 12 -15.19 -7.44 -2.13
C ALA A 12 -15.77 -8.64 -1.36
N ALA A 13 -17.09 -8.86 -1.43
CA ALA A 13 -17.70 -10.08 -0.94
C ALA A 13 -17.00 -11.32 -1.55
N GLY A 14 -16.47 -12.19 -0.68
CA GLY A 14 -15.69 -13.36 -1.09
C GLY A 14 -14.18 -13.17 -1.22
N TRP A 15 -13.64 -11.96 -0.98
CA TRP A 15 -12.18 -11.79 -0.84
C TRP A 15 -11.70 -12.49 0.44
N ALA A 16 -10.52 -13.11 0.37
CA ALA A 16 -9.87 -13.71 1.52
C ALA A 16 -9.28 -12.63 2.45
N ALA A 17 -9.35 -12.87 3.76
CA ALA A 17 -8.67 -12.06 4.77
C ALA A 17 -7.37 -12.75 5.22
N GLY A 18 -6.36 -11.97 5.55
CA GLY A 18 -5.06 -12.44 6.05
C GLY A 18 -4.28 -11.33 6.74
N GLN A 19 -3.26 -11.70 7.51
CA GLN A 19 -2.30 -10.78 8.10
C GLN A 19 -1.08 -10.62 7.19
N ALA A 20 -0.51 -9.41 7.15
CA ALA A 20 0.77 -9.16 6.52
C ALA A 20 1.96 -9.61 7.42
N PRO A 21 3.16 -9.90 6.87
CA PRO A 21 3.49 -9.95 5.44
C PRO A 21 2.71 -11.01 4.66
N LEU A 22 2.28 -10.66 3.45
CA LEU A 22 1.55 -11.50 2.51
C LEU A 22 2.44 -11.92 1.34
N GLY A 23 2.16 -13.09 0.76
CA GLY A 23 2.61 -13.44 -0.59
C GLY A 23 3.29 -14.80 -0.73
N ARG A 24 4.38 -14.85 -1.50
CA ARG A 24 5.17 -16.07 -1.78
C ARG A 24 6.62 -15.70 -2.09
N THR A 25 7.56 -16.57 -1.81
CA THR A 25 8.95 -16.40 -2.26
C THR A 25 9.68 -17.74 -2.27
N ARG A 26 10.73 -17.83 -3.09
CA ARG A 26 11.69 -18.93 -3.15
C ARG A 26 12.80 -18.79 -2.10
N ASP A 27 12.95 -17.61 -1.51
CA ASP A 27 13.89 -17.33 -0.42
C ASP A 27 13.39 -17.96 0.90
N ALA A 28 13.97 -19.11 1.26
CA ALA A 28 13.66 -19.85 2.47
C ALA A 28 14.01 -19.11 3.78
N SER A 29 14.65 -17.94 3.73
CA SER A 29 14.78 -17.04 4.88
C SER A 29 13.54 -16.14 5.03
N ARG A 30 13.10 -15.52 3.93
CA ARG A 30 11.88 -14.68 3.86
C ARG A 30 10.61 -15.48 4.11
N GLN A 31 10.50 -16.72 3.62
CA GLN A 31 9.33 -17.59 3.81
C GLN A 31 8.86 -17.68 5.28
N ARG A 32 9.77 -17.58 6.27
CA ARG A 32 9.42 -17.61 7.71
C ARG A 32 8.77 -16.33 8.23
N GLY A 33 8.86 -15.23 7.50
CA GLY A 33 8.20 -13.95 7.82
C GLY A 33 6.84 -13.77 7.15
N ILE A 34 6.46 -14.63 6.19
CA ILE A 34 5.13 -14.55 5.56
C ILE A 34 4.07 -15.05 6.54
N ALA A 35 3.21 -14.15 7.00
CA ALA A 35 2.07 -14.48 7.85
C ALA A 35 0.90 -15.07 7.04
N THR A 36 0.71 -14.63 5.79
CA THR A 36 -0.32 -15.18 4.88
C THR A 36 0.27 -15.57 3.53
N ALA A 37 0.41 -16.87 3.29
CA ALA A 37 0.82 -17.40 2.00
C ALA A 37 -0.29 -17.22 0.94
N LEU A 38 0.06 -16.69 -0.23
CA LEU A 38 -0.86 -16.51 -1.36
C LEU A 38 -0.50 -17.44 -2.54
N PRO A 39 -1.49 -18.04 -3.22
CA PRO A 39 -1.25 -18.82 -4.44
C PRO A 39 -0.85 -17.92 -5.61
N ALA A 40 -0.14 -18.48 -6.59
CA ALA A 40 0.18 -17.79 -7.83
C ALA A 40 -1.06 -17.73 -8.74
N GLY A 41 -1.47 -16.52 -9.14
CA GLY A 41 -2.54 -16.29 -10.10
C GLY A 41 -2.06 -16.30 -11.56
N PRO A 42 -2.99 -16.27 -12.53
CA PRO A 42 -2.68 -16.04 -13.95
C PRO A 42 -2.39 -14.56 -14.28
N SER A 43 -2.51 -13.68 -13.28
CA SER A 43 -2.22 -12.25 -13.34
C SER A 43 -0.93 -11.94 -12.55
N PRO A 44 -0.08 -10.99 -13.01
CA PRO A 44 1.02 -10.43 -12.21
C PRO A 44 0.54 -9.55 -11.05
N ALA A 45 -0.71 -9.08 -11.06
CA ALA A 45 -1.24 -8.12 -10.10
C ALA A 45 -1.94 -8.80 -8.90
N TYR A 46 -1.70 -8.27 -7.71
CA TYR A 46 -2.31 -8.71 -6.45
C TYR A 46 -2.97 -7.51 -5.77
N TYR A 47 -4.25 -7.68 -5.44
CA TYR A 47 -5.12 -6.62 -4.94
C TYR A 47 -5.38 -6.79 -3.45
N PHE A 48 -5.17 -5.71 -2.68
CA PHE A 48 -5.38 -5.68 -1.23
C PHE A 48 -6.32 -4.53 -0.86
N ARG A 49 -7.04 -4.70 0.25
CA ARG A 49 -7.86 -3.64 0.85
C ARG A 49 -7.85 -3.72 2.37
N HIS A 50 -7.76 -2.58 3.03
CA HIS A 50 -7.81 -2.46 4.47
C HIS A 50 -8.71 -1.30 4.89
N ALA A 51 -9.79 -1.61 5.58
CA ALA A 51 -10.68 -0.60 6.17
C ALA A 51 -10.21 -0.30 7.60
N PHE A 52 -10.02 0.99 7.91
CA PHE A 52 -9.62 1.46 9.23
C PHE A 52 -10.54 2.60 9.70
N GLN A 53 -10.64 2.78 11.01
CA GLN A 53 -11.51 3.78 11.62
C GLN A 53 -10.66 4.91 12.22
N LEU A 54 -11.07 6.15 12.03
CA LEU A 54 -10.52 7.33 12.71
C LEU A 54 -11.58 7.98 13.59
N ASP A 55 -11.29 8.16 14.87
CA ASP A 55 -12.22 8.78 15.83
C ASP A 55 -12.34 10.31 15.61
N GLU A 56 -11.31 10.93 15.03
CA GLU A 56 -11.22 12.35 14.68
C GLU A 56 -10.46 12.50 13.34
N PRO A 57 -10.66 13.58 12.56
CA PRO A 57 -9.86 13.84 11.37
C PRO A 57 -8.40 14.21 11.73
N PRO A 58 -7.44 14.18 10.76
CA PRO A 58 -6.07 14.61 11.01
C PRO A 58 -5.97 16.03 11.57
N LYS A 59 -5.01 16.24 12.45
CA LYS A 59 -4.76 17.53 13.11
C LYS A 59 -3.57 18.24 12.49
N GLU A 60 -3.58 19.57 12.53
CA GLU A 60 -2.41 20.37 12.19
C GLU A 60 -1.24 19.96 13.08
N GLY A 61 -0.07 19.73 12.47
CA GLY A 61 1.11 19.20 13.16
C GLY A 61 1.26 17.67 13.11
N GLN A 62 0.29 16.92 12.60
CA GLN A 62 0.45 15.47 12.44
C GLN A 62 1.16 15.09 11.14
N GLU A 63 2.13 14.19 11.25
CA GLU A 63 2.85 13.56 10.14
C GLU A 63 2.29 12.15 9.95
N TRP A 64 1.66 11.93 8.80
CA TRP A 64 1.05 10.65 8.41
C TRP A 64 1.92 10.02 7.34
N THR A 65 2.29 8.75 7.51
CA THR A 65 3.23 8.08 6.62
C THR A 65 2.86 6.62 6.44
N LEU A 66 2.61 6.22 5.19
CA LEU A 66 2.58 4.81 4.81
C LEU A 66 4.00 4.28 4.81
N GLN A 67 4.24 3.13 5.44
CA GLN A 67 5.49 2.39 5.31
C GLN A 67 5.20 1.03 4.70
N ALA A 68 5.76 0.75 3.52
CA ALA A 68 5.48 -0.48 2.77
C ALA A 68 6.76 -1.18 2.31
N ALA A 69 6.71 -2.51 2.25
CA ALA A 69 7.75 -3.36 1.67
C ALA A 69 7.12 -4.23 0.59
N TYR A 70 7.54 -4.04 -0.66
CA TYR A 70 6.92 -4.65 -1.85
C TYR A 70 7.98 -5.11 -2.86
N GLU A 71 7.75 -6.27 -3.47
CA GLU A 71 8.52 -6.71 -4.64
C GLU A 71 7.87 -6.16 -5.93
N ASP A 72 8.71 -5.75 -6.88
CA ASP A 72 8.31 -5.14 -8.15
C ASP A 72 7.46 -3.85 -7.99
N GLY A 73 6.32 -3.69 -8.68
CA GLY A 73 5.58 -2.42 -8.71
C GLY A 73 4.50 -2.29 -7.62
N ILE A 74 4.23 -1.07 -7.14
CA ILE A 74 3.15 -0.77 -6.19
C ILE A 74 2.33 0.46 -6.60
N ILE A 75 1.02 0.42 -6.33
CA ILE A 75 0.15 1.60 -6.25
C ILE A 75 -0.69 1.52 -4.97
N VAL A 76 -0.77 2.61 -4.22
CA VAL A 76 -1.63 2.75 -3.03
C VAL A 76 -2.67 3.83 -3.26
N TYR A 77 -3.94 3.48 -3.02
CA TYR A 77 -5.08 4.37 -3.05
C TYR A 77 -5.63 4.61 -1.65
N LEU A 78 -5.89 5.86 -1.30
CA LEU A 78 -6.58 6.26 -0.08
C LEU A 78 -7.98 6.77 -0.43
N ASN A 79 -9.01 6.11 0.09
CA ASN A 79 -10.43 6.42 -0.16
C ASN A 79 -10.84 6.50 -1.66
N GLY A 80 -10.01 5.97 -2.57
CA GLY A 80 -10.21 5.96 -4.03
C GLY A 80 -9.32 6.92 -4.82
N VAL A 81 -8.47 7.72 -4.16
CA VAL A 81 -7.48 8.59 -4.82
C VAL A 81 -6.09 7.96 -4.68
N GLU A 82 -5.30 7.98 -5.75
CA GLU A 82 -3.91 7.50 -5.74
C GLU A 82 -3.04 8.42 -4.86
N VAL A 83 -2.34 7.85 -3.87
CA VAL A 83 -1.49 8.59 -2.94
C VAL A 83 -0.02 8.15 -2.98
N ALA A 84 0.25 6.95 -3.48
CA ALA A 84 1.60 6.48 -3.76
C ALA A 84 1.63 5.60 -5.01
N ARG A 85 2.68 5.75 -5.82
CA ARG A 85 3.02 4.91 -6.96
C ARG A 85 4.53 4.79 -6.99
N ASP A 86 5.05 3.57 -7.09
CA ASP A 86 6.47 3.33 -7.36
C ASP A 86 6.67 2.06 -8.19
N SER A 87 7.80 2.01 -8.92
CA SER A 87 8.27 0.84 -9.67
C SER A 87 7.22 0.27 -10.63
N ILE A 88 6.34 1.13 -11.14
CA ILE A 88 5.36 0.84 -12.19
C ILE A 88 5.28 2.06 -13.12
N ARG A 89 4.98 1.82 -14.40
CA ARG A 89 5.02 2.90 -15.41
C ARG A 89 3.79 3.82 -15.31
N ASP A 90 3.98 5.06 -15.75
CA ASP A 90 2.90 6.03 -15.89
C ASP A 90 1.87 5.59 -16.95
N GLY A 91 0.61 5.93 -16.71
CA GLY A 91 -0.51 5.67 -17.63
C GLY A 91 -1.59 4.79 -17.01
N LEU A 92 -2.43 4.23 -17.87
CA LEU A 92 -3.45 3.25 -17.48
C LEU A 92 -2.77 1.95 -17.02
N VAL A 93 -3.23 1.45 -15.87
CA VAL A 93 -2.77 0.20 -15.25
C VAL A 93 -3.96 -0.76 -15.20
N ASP A 94 -3.68 -2.05 -15.39
CA ASP A 94 -4.64 -3.14 -15.41
C ASP A 94 -4.06 -4.42 -14.76
N ASP A 95 -4.89 -5.47 -14.66
CA ASP A 95 -4.50 -6.78 -14.11
C ASP A 95 -3.44 -7.52 -14.94
N ARG A 96 -2.94 -6.92 -16.02
CA ARG A 96 -1.91 -7.46 -16.93
C ARG A 96 -0.63 -6.65 -16.91
N THR A 97 -0.65 -5.48 -16.27
CA THR A 97 0.46 -4.54 -16.20
C THR A 97 1.55 -5.11 -15.30
N LEU A 98 2.80 -5.05 -15.78
CA LEU A 98 3.98 -5.52 -15.05
C LEU A 98 4.64 -4.37 -14.29
N GLY A 99 5.14 -4.68 -13.10
CA GLY A 99 6.08 -3.81 -12.40
C GLY A 99 7.45 -3.72 -13.09
N VAL A 100 8.26 -2.81 -12.58
CA VAL A 100 9.70 -2.70 -12.82
C VAL A 100 10.41 -3.46 -11.68
N PRO A 101 11.50 -4.21 -11.94
CA PRO A 101 12.19 -4.98 -10.91
C PRO A 101 12.58 -4.16 -9.68
N HIS A 102 11.95 -4.45 -8.54
CA HIS A 102 12.20 -3.79 -7.25
C HIS A 102 12.34 -4.79 -6.09
N SER A 103 13.06 -4.37 -5.04
CA SER A 103 13.52 -5.22 -3.94
C SER A 103 12.75 -4.96 -2.64
N GLY A 104 11.70 -5.75 -2.39
CA GLY A 104 10.87 -5.72 -1.16
C GLY A 104 11.55 -6.17 0.14
N VAL A 105 12.86 -5.94 0.25
CA VAL A 105 13.71 -6.22 1.43
C VAL A 105 13.71 -5.04 2.42
N ILE A 106 13.44 -3.82 1.94
CA ILE A 106 13.38 -2.60 2.75
C ILE A 106 11.96 -2.06 2.82
N TYR A 107 11.69 -1.32 3.89
CA TYR A 107 10.48 -0.52 4.02
C TYR A 107 10.73 0.87 3.43
N GLU A 108 9.97 1.21 2.40
CA GLU A 108 9.90 2.56 1.85
C GLU A 108 8.76 3.34 2.48
N SER A 109 8.88 4.67 2.46
CA SER A 109 7.99 5.58 3.19
C SER A 109 7.35 6.56 2.24
N PHE A 110 6.02 6.55 2.18
CA PHE A 110 5.22 7.46 1.36
C PHE A 110 4.48 8.44 2.30
N PRO A 111 4.96 9.69 2.42
CA PRO A 111 4.34 10.71 3.25
C PRO A 111 2.99 11.16 2.70
N LEU A 112 2.03 11.48 3.57
CA LEU A 112 0.65 11.80 3.20
C LEU A 112 0.26 13.28 3.43
N GLU A 113 1.20 14.19 3.65
CA GLU A 113 0.90 15.61 3.95
C GLU A 113 0.13 16.31 2.81
N ALA A 114 0.31 15.86 1.57
CA ALA A 114 -0.41 16.37 0.39
C ALA A 114 -1.79 15.71 0.17
N TYR A 115 -2.22 14.85 1.09
CA TYR A 115 -3.41 13.99 0.96
C TYR A 115 -4.24 13.90 2.27
N LEU A 116 -3.95 14.71 3.29
CA LEU A 116 -4.60 14.63 4.60
C LEU A 116 -6.10 14.94 4.52
N GLU A 117 -6.54 15.74 3.55
CA GLU A 117 -7.95 16.04 3.28
C GLU A 117 -8.76 14.84 2.75
N LEU A 118 -8.08 13.76 2.30
CA LEU A 118 -8.73 12.49 1.98
C LEU A 118 -9.11 11.69 3.23
N LEU A 119 -8.42 11.91 4.36
CA LEU A 119 -8.69 11.23 5.63
C LEU A 119 -9.86 11.90 6.34
N LYS A 120 -10.89 11.11 6.64
CA LYS A 120 -12.13 11.58 7.28
C LYS A 120 -12.36 10.89 8.62
N GLN A 121 -13.13 11.55 9.49
CA GLN A 121 -13.69 10.90 10.67
C GLN A 121 -14.57 9.70 10.25
N GLY A 122 -14.49 8.60 10.99
CA GLY A 122 -15.14 7.35 10.65
C GLY A 122 -14.29 6.45 9.75
N THR A 123 -14.94 5.75 8.81
CA THR A 123 -14.30 4.68 8.04
C THR A 123 -13.52 5.20 6.84
N ASN A 124 -12.25 4.81 6.77
CA ASN A 124 -11.34 5.06 5.67
C ASN A 124 -10.93 3.72 5.03
N MET A 125 -10.54 3.76 3.76
CA MET A 125 -10.09 2.59 2.99
C MET A 125 -8.69 2.86 2.42
N LEU A 126 -7.74 1.98 2.69
CA LEU A 126 -6.58 1.78 1.82
C LEU A 126 -6.90 0.66 0.84
N ALA A 127 -6.62 0.87 -0.44
CA ALA A 127 -6.55 -0.18 -1.45
C ALA A 127 -5.15 -0.18 -2.06
N VAL A 128 -4.62 -1.34 -2.42
CA VAL A 128 -3.25 -1.49 -2.93
C VAL A 128 -3.23 -2.48 -4.09
N GLU A 129 -2.53 -2.11 -5.16
CA GLU A 129 -2.15 -3.01 -6.25
C GLU A 129 -0.64 -3.28 -6.17
N VAL A 130 -0.24 -4.55 -6.21
CA VAL A 130 1.17 -4.96 -6.27
C VAL A 130 1.40 -5.80 -7.53
N HIS A 131 2.30 -5.36 -8.41
CA HIS A 131 2.48 -5.88 -9.77
C HIS A 131 3.85 -6.55 -9.94
N GLY A 132 3.87 -7.87 -10.04
CA GLY A 132 5.08 -8.62 -10.38
C GLY A 132 5.66 -8.24 -11.74
N SER A 133 6.98 -8.36 -11.89
CA SER A 133 7.73 -8.12 -13.14
C SER A 133 8.12 -9.41 -13.86
N HIS A 134 8.10 -10.56 -13.16
CA HIS A 134 8.54 -11.87 -13.68
C HIS A 134 7.39 -12.92 -13.67
N PRO A 135 6.50 -12.94 -14.69
CA PRO A 135 5.31 -13.81 -14.69
C PRO A 135 5.60 -15.32 -14.78
N ASP A 136 6.74 -15.73 -15.36
CA ASP A 136 7.16 -17.14 -15.40
C ASP A 136 7.72 -17.64 -14.05
N THR A 137 8.10 -16.72 -13.17
CA THR A 137 8.67 -17.01 -11.85
C THR A 137 8.05 -16.09 -10.79
N PRO A 138 6.73 -16.17 -10.56
CA PRO A 138 6.03 -15.21 -9.71
C PRO A 138 6.49 -15.36 -8.26
N GLU A 139 7.13 -14.32 -7.75
CA GLU A 139 7.30 -14.07 -6.32
C GLU A 139 6.34 -12.95 -5.91
N LEU A 140 6.25 -12.66 -4.61
CA LEU A 140 5.50 -11.53 -4.05
C LEU A 140 5.86 -11.42 -2.57
N TRP A 141 6.49 -10.33 -2.20
CA TRP A 141 6.45 -9.81 -0.84
C TRP A 141 5.52 -8.61 -0.79
N PHE A 142 4.63 -8.56 0.20
CA PHE A 142 3.87 -7.35 0.51
C PHE A 142 3.62 -7.21 2.02
N ASP A 143 4.06 -6.11 2.60
CA ASP A 143 3.61 -5.60 3.90
C ASP A 143 3.41 -4.08 3.82
N LEU A 144 2.45 -3.56 4.57
CA LEU A 144 2.14 -2.13 4.64
C LEU A 144 1.56 -1.77 6.02
N SER A 145 2.09 -0.69 6.59
CA SER A 145 1.56 -0.03 7.77
C SER A 145 1.28 1.44 7.49
N LEU A 146 0.35 2.04 8.24
CA LEU A 146 0.13 3.48 8.29
C LEU A 146 0.53 3.95 9.69
N THR A 147 1.41 4.95 9.76
CA THR A 147 1.90 5.51 11.03
C THR A 147 1.55 6.99 11.14
N VAL A 148 1.34 7.46 12.37
CA VAL A 148 1.05 8.86 12.70
C VAL A 148 2.03 9.31 13.77
N ARG A 149 2.58 10.52 13.62
CA ARG A 149 3.49 11.15 14.60
C ARG A 149 3.11 12.60 14.80
N GLU A 150 3.21 13.10 16.03
CA GLU A 150 3.09 14.53 16.30
C GLU A 150 4.43 15.21 15.95
N ARG A 151 4.42 16.15 15.01
CA ARG A 151 5.59 16.98 14.69
C ARG A 151 5.99 17.78 15.93
N PRO A 152 7.27 17.79 16.32
CA PRO A 152 7.74 18.67 17.39
C PRO A 152 7.39 20.12 17.06
N ALA A 153 6.68 20.81 17.97
CA ALA A 153 6.37 22.22 17.81
C ALA A 153 7.66 22.99 17.52
N ALA A 154 7.68 23.74 16.41
CA ALA A 154 8.89 24.39 15.92
C ALA A 154 9.48 25.28 17.03
N GLY A 155 10.65 24.87 17.53
CA GLY A 155 11.22 25.43 18.76
C GLY A 155 11.36 26.94 18.65
N GLY A 156 10.59 27.68 19.44
CA GLY A 156 10.58 29.14 19.45
C GLY A 156 11.91 29.69 19.90
N GLY A 157 12.84 29.85 18.96
CA GLY A 157 14.21 30.30 19.16
C GLY A 157 14.30 31.76 19.54
N GLY A 158 13.84 32.11 20.74
CA GLY A 158 14.13 33.38 21.38
C GLY A 158 15.63 33.49 21.64
N ALA A 159 16.35 34.14 20.72
CA ALA A 159 17.70 34.60 20.97
C ALA A 159 17.68 35.67 22.09
N PRO A 160 18.71 35.70 22.97
CA PRO A 160 18.82 36.68 24.05
C PRO A 160 19.22 38.08 23.57
#